data_AF-A0A3C0Z9X1-F1
#
_entry.id   AF-A0A3C0Z9X1-F1
#
_cell.length_a   1.000
_cell.length_b   1.000
_cell.length_c   1.000
_cell.angle_alpha   90.00
_cell.angle_beta   90.00
_cell.angle_gamma   90.00
#
_symmetry.space_group_name_H-M   'P 1'
#
loop_
_entity.id
_entity.type
_entity.pdbx_description
1 polymer ?
#
loop_
_entity_poly.entity_id
_entity_poly.type
_entity_poly.pdbx_seq_one_letter_code
_entity_poly.pdbx_strand_id
1 'polypeptide(L)'
;MKNILALDGGGIRGIIPAMVLVALEEKLQKQTMDPNARIASYFDFIAGTSSGGILTSILLYPEEGNPTHPKFSARDALNLFVNHGTEIFTASKWRRFLSGFGLVSELYSSNPLSNVLDEYFQNAQLSHLIKPCIITAYNIELRKNHFFRQQKASMHGEARDLYLKDGCKATSAALTVFPVAEIYSLAKPR
;
A
#
# COMPACT_ATOMS: atom_id res chain seq x y z
N MET A 1 -9.19 -24.82 5.68
CA MET A 1 -7.97 -24.14 6.15
C MET A 1 -8.00 -22.71 5.62
N LYS A 2 -7.48 -21.71 6.36
CA LYS A 2 -7.44 -20.31 5.91
C LYS A 2 -6.00 -19.92 5.58
N ASN A 3 -5.79 -19.27 4.44
CA ASN A 3 -4.47 -18.84 3.97
C ASN A 3 -4.27 -17.35 4.24
N ILE A 4 -3.17 -17.01 4.91
CA ILE A 4 -2.84 -15.63 5.29
C ILE A 4 -1.50 -15.25 4.67
N LEU A 5 -1.46 -14.08 4.01
CA LEU A 5 -0.23 -13.46 3.53
C LEU A 5 0.11 -12.25 4.41
N ALA A 6 1.32 -12.22 4.95
CA ALA A 6 1.84 -11.08 5.71
C ALA A 6 3.03 -10.46 4.96
N LEU A 7 2.99 -9.16 4.74
CA LEU A 7 3.96 -8.40 3.97
C LEU A 7 4.61 -7.32 4.83
N ASP A 8 5.90 -7.49 5.06
CA ASP A 8 6.69 -6.57 5.87
C ASP A 8 6.96 -5.23 5.19
N GLY A 9 7.28 -4.24 6.02
CA GLY A 9 7.77 -2.94 5.56
C GLY A 9 9.26 -2.99 5.22
N GLY A 10 9.70 -2.11 4.32
CA GLY A 10 11.11 -2.03 3.95
C GLY A 10 11.49 -0.89 3.01
N GLY A 11 10.59 0.07 2.77
CA GLY A 11 10.78 1.12 1.77
C GLY A 11 10.96 0.52 0.38
N ILE A 12 11.99 0.95 -0.35
CA ILE A 12 12.34 0.40 -1.68
C ILE A 12 12.62 -1.11 -1.66
N ARG A 13 12.99 -1.68 -0.50
CA ARG A 13 13.19 -3.13 -0.37
C ARG A 13 11.89 -3.92 -0.47
N GLY A 14 10.73 -3.27 -0.57
CA GLY A 14 9.46 -3.90 -1.00
C GLY A 14 9.57 -4.63 -2.35
N ILE A 15 10.58 -4.32 -3.17
CA ILE A 15 10.95 -5.10 -4.36
C ILE A 15 11.20 -6.58 -4.03
N ILE A 16 11.82 -6.88 -2.89
CA ILE A 16 12.18 -8.25 -2.50
C ILE A 16 10.92 -9.13 -2.32
N PRO A 17 9.96 -8.80 -1.43
CA PRO A 17 8.72 -9.58 -1.33
C PRO A 17 7.92 -9.53 -2.64
N ALA A 18 7.92 -8.43 -3.39
CA ALA A 18 7.23 -8.37 -4.68
C ALA A 18 7.80 -9.38 -5.71
N MET A 19 9.12 -9.55 -5.79
CA MET A 19 9.74 -10.57 -6.65
C MET A 19 9.38 -11.99 -6.22
N VAL A 20 9.29 -12.25 -4.90
CA VAL A 20 8.82 -13.54 -4.38
C VAL A 20 7.37 -13.79 -4.79
N LEU A 21 6.51 -12.77 -4.70
CA LEU A 21 5.12 -12.86 -5.14
C LEU A 21 4.99 -13.10 -6.65
N VAL A 22 5.83 -12.49 -7.48
CA VAL A 22 5.89 -12.79 -8.92
C VAL A 22 6.18 -14.27 -9.16
N ALA A 23 7.24 -14.79 -8.53
CA ALA A 23 7.61 -16.19 -8.68
C ALA A 23 6.53 -17.15 -8.14
N LEU A 24 5.83 -16.76 -7.07
CA LEU A 24 4.71 -17.52 -6.51
C LEU A 24 3.51 -17.51 -7.47
N GLU A 25 3.12 -16.35 -7.99
CA GLU A 25 2.00 -16.20 -8.92
C GLU A 25 2.24 -16.99 -10.21
N GLU A 26 3.46 -16.93 -10.78
CA GLU A 26 3.84 -17.72 -11.96
C GLU A 26 3.78 -19.24 -11.68
N LYS A 27 4.14 -19.67 -10.46
CA LYS A 27 4.01 -21.08 -10.07
C LYS A 27 2.55 -21.50 -9.94
N LEU A 28 1.71 -20.66 -9.33
CA LEU A 28 0.28 -20.92 -9.19
C LEU A 28 -0.37 -21.04 -10.56
N GLN A 29 -0.12 -20.09 -11.47
CA GLN A 29 -0.63 -20.11 -12.86
C GLN A 29 -0.26 -21.41 -13.58
N LYS A 30 0.99 -21.88 -13.45
CA LYS A 30 1.45 -23.14 -14.04
C LYS A 30 0.78 -24.35 -13.41
N GLN A 31 0.64 -24.39 -12.09
CA GLN A 31 0.07 -25.52 -11.37
C GLN A 31 -1.45 -25.65 -11.58
N THR A 32 -2.16 -24.53 -11.71
CA THR A 32 -3.62 -24.53 -11.90
C THR A 32 -4.03 -24.46 -13.37
N MET A 33 -3.07 -24.30 -14.29
CA MET A 33 -3.32 -24.07 -15.72
C MET A 33 -4.23 -22.86 -15.98
N ASP A 34 -4.14 -21.85 -15.11
CA ASP A 34 -4.94 -20.63 -15.20
C ASP A 34 -4.01 -19.41 -15.31
N PRO A 35 -3.89 -18.77 -16.48
CA PRO A 35 -3.06 -17.56 -16.65
C PRO A 35 -3.63 -16.34 -15.90
N ASN A 36 -4.91 -16.39 -15.51
CA ASN A 36 -5.57 -15.35 -14.73
C ASN A 36 -5.51 -15.61 -13.23
N ALA A 37 -4.80 -16.66 -12.79
CA ALA A 37 -4.49 -16.86 -11.39
C ALA A 37 -3.66 -15.68 -10.87
N ARG A 38 -4.10 -15.14 -9.73
CA ARG A 38 -3.52 -13.96 -9.07
C ARG A 38 -3.34 -14.24 -7.60
N ILE A 39 -2.37 -13.59 -6.94
CA ILE A 39 -2.10 -13.78 -5.50
C ILE A 39 -3.39 -13.70 -4.66
N ALA A 40 -4.24 -12.70 -4.90
CA ALA A 40 -5.47 -12.49 -4.14
C ALA A 40 -6.49 -13.64 -4.23
N SER A 41 -6.40 -14.48 -5.27
CA SER A 41 -7.28 -15.65 -5.43
C SER A 41 -6.96 -16.77 -4.45
N TYR A 42 -5.75 -16.82 -3.91
CA TYR A 42 -5.26 -17.94 -3.08
C TYR A 42 -5.11 -17.61 -1.59
N PHE A 43 -5.21 -16.33 -1.23
CA PHE A 43 -5.15 -15.87 0.15
C PHE A 43 -6.50 -15.33 0.61
N ASP A 44 -6.98 -15.80 1.76
CA ASP A 44 -8.23 -15.34 2.38
C ASP A 44 -8.07 -13.97 3.03
N PHE A 45 -6.83 -13.61 3.40
CA PHE A 45 -6.49 -12.41 4.13
C PHE A 45 -5.06 -11.95 3.80
N ILE A 46 -4.87 -10.64 3.65
CA ILE A 46 -3.54 -10.05 3.45
C ILE A 46 -3.30 -8.95 4.50
N ALA A 47 -2.15 -8.98 5.15
CA ALA A 47 -1.70 -7.94 6.08
C ALA A 47 -0.43 -7.28 5.54
N GLY A 48 -0.35 -5.96 5.66
CA GLY A 48 0.78 -5.18 5.16
C GLY A 48 1.17 -4.02 6.07
N THR A 49 2.48 -3.80 6.19
CA THR A 49 3.06 -2.63 6.85
C THR A 49 3.94 -1.85 5.87
N SER A 50 3.82 -0.52 5.81
CA SER A 50 4.60 0.35 4.92
C SER A 50 4.53 -0.10 3.47
N SER A 51 5.67 -0.38 2.82
CA SER A 51 5.73 -0.96 1.47
C SER A 51 4.87 -2.23 1.33
N GLY A 52 4.77 -3.06 2.36
CA GLY A 52 3.88 -4.21 2.40
C GLY A 52 2.40 -3.84 2.43
N GLY A 53 2.06 -2.68 3.01
CA GLY A 53 0.72 -2.08 2.94
C GLY A 53 0.37 -1.62 1.53
N ILE A 54 1.31 -0.98 0.82
CA ILE A 54 1.13 -0.64 -0.60
C ILE A 54 0.95 -1.90 -1.46
N LEU A 55 1.78 -2.93 -1.24
CA LEU A 55 1.63 -4.22 -1.92
C LEU A 55 0.27 -4.85 -1.64
N THR A 56 -0.19 -4.83 -0.39
CA THR A 56 -1.53 -5.31 -0.02
C THR A 56 -2.61 -4.59 -0.80
N SER A 57 -2.54 -3.25 -0.88
CA SER A 57 -3.49 -2.41 -1.60
C SER A 57 -3.56 -2.73 -3.10
N ILE A 58 -2.41 -2.85 -3.77
CA ILE A 58 -2.38 -3.10 -5.23
C ILE A 58 -2.79 -4.53 -5.57
N LEU A 59 -2.39 -5.53 -4.78
CA LEU A 59 -2.75 -6.93 -5.02
C LEU A 59 -4.24 -7.20 -4.82
N LEU A 60 -4.91 -6.41 -3.98
CA LEU A 60 -6.34 -6.53 -3.70
C LEU A 60 -7.20 -5.51 -4.46
N TYR A 61 -6.61 -4.71 -5.34
CA TYR A 61 -7.33 -3.68 -6.08
C TYR A 61 -8.29 -4.34 -7.09
N PRO A 62 -9.60 -4.03 -7.07
CA PRO A 62 -10.58 -4.66 -7.96
C PRO A 62 -10.41 -4.22 -9.42
N GLU A 63 -10.68 -5.14 -10.34
CA GLU A 63 -10.85 -4.84 -11.76
C GLU A 63 -12.17 -4.08 -12.01
N GLU A 64 -12.14 -3.13 -12.94
CA GLU A 64 -13.33 -2.38 -13.33
C GLU A 64 -14.32 -3.31 -14.04
N GLY A 65 -15.57 -3.33 -13.58
CA GLY A 65 -16.59 -4.26 -14.08
C GLY A 65 -16.51 -5.68 -13.53
N ASN A 66 -15.43 -6.06 -12.82
CA ASN A 66 -15.32 -7.33 -12.12
C ASN A 66 -14.74 -7.17 -10.70
N PRO A 67 -15.58 -6.82 -9.71
CA PRO A 67 -15.14 -6.52 -8.35
C PRO A 67 -14.66 -7.75 -7.56
N THR A 68 -14.68 -8.94 -8.15
CA THR A 68 -14.17 -10.17 -7.53
C THR A 68 -12.79 -10.58 -8.03
N HIS A 69 -12.33 -9.96 -9.11
CA HIS A 69 -11.04 -10.24 -9.74
C HIS A 69 -10.08 -9.07 -9.49
N PRO A 70 -8.82 -9.33 -9.11
CA PRO A 70 -7.83 -8.27 -8.93
C PRO A 70 -7.37 -7.71 -10.28
N LYS A 71 -7.34 -6.38 -10.39
CA LYS A 71 -6.87 -5.68 -11.59
C LYS A 71 -5.40 -5.95 -11.91
N PHE A 72 -4.57 -6.00 -10.86
CA PHE A 72 -3.12 -6.02 -10.99
C PHE A 72 -2.56 -7.42 -10.69
N SER A 73 -1.55 -7.81 -11.48
CA SER A 73 -0.71 -8.98 -11.21
C SER A 73 0.35 -8.67 -10.15
N ALA A 74 1.00 -9.71 -9.62
CA ALA A 74 2.18 -9.54 -8.79
C ALA A 74 3.33 -8.82 -9.54
N ARG A 75 3.38 -8.97 -10.87
CA ARG A 75 4.36 -8.27 -11.71
C ARG A 75 4.06 -6.77 -11.79
N ASP A 76 2.79 -6.39 -11.89
CA ASP A 76 2.38 -4.98 -11.84
C ASP A 76 2.70 -4.37 -10.47
N ALA A 77 2.45 -5.13 -9.40
CA ALA A 77 2.82 -4.76 -8.03
C ALA A 77 4.34 -4.52 -7.88
N LEU A 78 5.17 -5.36 -8.50
CA LEU A 78 6.62 -5.15 -8.57
C LEU A 78 6.98 -3.90 -9.38
N ASN A 79 6.34 -3.70 -10.53
CA ASN A 79 6.60 -2.59 -11.43
C ASN A 79 6.33 -1.23 -10.79
N LEU A 80 5.37 -1.15 -9.86
CA LEU A 80 5.15 0.05 -9.04
C LEU A 80 6.46 0.49 -8.34
N PHE A 81 7.21 -0.45 -7.76
CA PHE A 81 8.48 -0.13 -7.09
C PHE A 81 9.65 0.06 -8.06
N VAL A 82 9.69 -0.69 -9.17
CA VAL A 82 10.77 -0.59 -10.15
C VAL A 82 10.71 0.74 -10.90
N ASN A 83 9.52 1.13 -11.35
CA ASN A 83 9.34 2.31 -12.20
C ASN A 83 9.35 3.61 -11.39
N HIS A 84 8.78 3.59 -10.19
CA HIS A 84 8.66 4.79 -9.36
C HIS A 84 9.62 4.80 -8.17
N GLY A 85 10.43 3.75 -7.99
CA GLY A 85 11.34 3.65 -6.83
C GLY A 85 12.38 4.78 -6.79
N THR A 86 12.89 5.19 -7.95
CA THR A 86 13.79 6.35 -8.03
C THR A 86 13.03 7.64 -7.72
N GLU A 87 11.82 7.84 -8.22
CA GLU A 87 11.05 9.05 -7.93
C GLU A 87 10.67 9.16 -6.44
N ILE A 88 10.23 8.05 -5.84
CA ILE A 88 9.77 7.96 -4.45
C ILE A 88 10.94 7.97 -3.46
N PHE A 89 12.04 7.29 -3.75
CA PHE A 89 13.13 7.03 -2.80
C PHE A 89 14.48 7.69 -3.14
N THR A 90 14.56 8.53 -4.18
CA THR A 90 15.76 9.37 -4.38
C THR A 90 15.62 10.69 -3.62
N ALA A 91 16.35 10.84 -2.51
CA ALA A 91 16.48 12.12 -1.86
C ALA A 91 17.15 13.09 -2.85
N SER A 92 16.54 14.25 -3.12
CA SER A 92 17.13 15.23 -4.04
C SER A 92 18.57 15.49 -3.60
N LYS A 93 19.55 15.32 -4.51
CA LYS A 93 21.00 15.47 -4.21
C LYS A 93 21.33 16.80 -3.49
N TRP A 94 20.53 17.83 -3.74
CA TRP A 94 20.55 19.14 -3.08
C TRP A 94 20.25 19.12 -1.57
N ARG A 95 19.45 18.17 -1.08
CA ARG A 95 18.99 18.11 0.32
C ARG A 95 19.99 17.39 1.23
N ARG A 96 20.77 16.44 0.68
CA ARG A 96 21.94 15.83 1.35
C ARG A 96 23.05 16.85 1.63
N PHE A 97 23.12 17.91 0.82
CA PHE A 97 24.03 19.05 1.05
C PHE A 97 23.55 19.94 2.21
N LEU A 98 22.24 20.16 2.34
CA LEU A 98 21.64 20.98 3.41
C LEU A 98 21.56 20.26 4.76
N SER A 99 21.47 18.92 4.79
CA SER A 99 21.48 18.14 6.03
C SER A 99 22.81 18.23 6.80
N GLY A 100 23.92 18.55 6.13
CA GLY A 100 25.21 18.84 6.78
C GLY A 100 25.22 20.12 7.62
N PHE A 101 24.20 20.99 7.47
CA PHE A 101 24.06 22.25 8.19
C PHE A 101 22.94 22.25 9.25
N GLY A 102 22.34 21.09 9.56
CA GLY A 102 21.37 20.95 10.65
C GLY A 102 20.04 21.70 10.47
N LEU A 103 19.69 22.08 9.23
CA LEU A 103 18.64 23.07 8.94
C LEU A 103 17.36 22.53 8.26
N VAL A 104 17.20 21.22 8.04
CA VAL A 104 16.00 20.69 7.33
C VAL A 104 15.49 19.36 7.90
N SER A 105 14.17 19.30 8.16
CA SER A 105 13.45 18.31 8.96
C SER A 105 12.77 17.15 8.22
N GLU A 106 12.93 16.94 6.91
CA GLU A 106 12.30 15.82 6.18
C GLU A 106 13.13 15.43 4.94
N LEU A 107 13.52 14.15 4.82
CA LEU A 107 14.40 13.67 3.75
C LEU A 107 13.73 13.63 2.36
N TYR A 108 12.40 13.53 2.28
CA TYR A 108 11.63 13.43 1.03
C TYR A 108 10.41 14.35 1.05
N SER A 109 10.13 15.05 -0.07
CA SER A 109 8.81 15.68 -0.27
C SER A 109 7.78 14.57 -0.52
N SER A 110 6.60 14.63 0.09
CA SER A 110 5.52 13.63 -0.07
C SER A 110 4.85 13.60 -1.45
N ASN A 111 5.18 14.54 -2.34
CA ASN A 111 4.56 14.68 -3.65
C ASN A 111 4.75 13.46 -4.58
N PRO A 112 5.96 12.85 -4.73
CA PRO A 112 6.15 11.71 -5.62
C PRO A 112 5.35 10.48 -5.21
N LEU A 113 5.40 10.10 -3.93
CA LEU A 113 4.60 8.99 -3.42
C LEU A 113 3.10 9.28 -3.58
N SER A 114 2.66 10.51 -3.30
CA SER A 114 1.26 10.90 -3.47
C SER A 114 0.81 10.75 -4.92
N ASN A 115 1.58 11.26 -5.87
CA ASN A 115 1.27 11.18 -7.30
C ASN A 115 1.14 9.74 -7.78
N VAL A 116 2.06 8.85 -7.36
CA VAL A 116 2.00 7.43 -7.71
C VAL A 116 0.77 6.76 -7.09
N LEU A 117 0.48 7.05 -5.82
CA LEU A 117 -0.72 6.52 -5.18
C LEU A 117 -2.01 7.06 -5.83
N ASP A 118 -2.02 8.31 -6.30
CA ASP A 118 -3.12 8.91 -7.04
C ASP A 118 -3.30 8.25 -8.41
N GLU A 119 -2.22 7.97 -9.14
CA GLU A 119 -2.23 7.28 -10.43
C GLU A 119 -2.84 5.87 -10.33
N TYR A 120 -2.38 5.07 -9.35
CA TYR A 120 -2.79 3.68 -9.20
C TYR A 120 -4.14 3.51 -8.51
N PHE A 121 -4.43 4.32 -7.48
CA PHE A 121 -5.59 4.13 -6.61
C PHE A 121 -6.68 5.17 -6.77
N GLN A 122 -6.41 6.32 -7.40
CA GLN A 122 -7.39 7.38 -7.69
C GLN A 122 -8.26 7.71 -6.46
N ASN A 123 -9.56 7.45 -6.56
CA ASN A 123 -10.56 7.65 -5.50
C ASN A 123 -11.07 6.32 -4.92
N ALA A 124 -10.35 5.21 -5.12
CA ALA A 124 -10.70 3.93 -4.55
C ALA A 124 -10.69 3.99 -3.03
N GLN A 125 -11.69 3.37 -2.43
CA GLN A 125 -11.88 3.32 -0.98
C GLN A 125 -11.30 2.01 -0.44
N LEU A 126 -10.96 1.98 0.85
CA LEU A 126 -10.46 0.76 1.47
C LEU A 126 -11.48 -0.38 1.36
N SER A 127 -12.78 -0.08 1.50
CA SER A 127 -13.85 -1.07 1.38
C SER A 127 -13.95 -1.74 0.01
N HIS A 128 -13.44 -1.10 -1.06
CA HIS A 128 -13.47 -1.64 -2.43
C HIS A 128 -12.49 -2.78 -2.65
N LEU A 129 -11.50 -2.98 -1.77
CA LEU A 129 -10.56 -4.08 -1.89
C LEU A 129 -11.28 -5.44 -1.82
N ILE A 130 -10.86 -6.37 -2.69
CA ILE A 130 -11.61 -7.60 -2.97
C ILE A 130 -11.55 -8.67 -1.86
N LYS A 131 -10.66 -8.50 -0.87
CA LYS A 131 -10.52 -9.39 0.29
C LYS A 131 -10.33 -8.61 1.59
N PRO A 132 -10.68 -9.22 2.73
CA PRO A 132 -10.28 -8.72 4.04
C PRO A 132 -8.77 -8.47 4.13
N CYS A 133 -8.40 -7.29 4.60
CA CYS A 133 -7.00 -6.94 4.80
C CYS A 133 -6.79 -6.05 6.03
N ILE A 134 -5.53 -5.98 6.48
CA ILE A 134 -5.04 -4.99 7.44
C ILE A 134 -3.89 -4.21 6.82
N ILE A 135 -4.00 -2.89 6.85
CA ILE A 135 -2.88 -1.98 6.63
C ILE A 135 -2.58 -1.30 7.97
N THR A 136 -1.33 -1.37 8.42
CA THR A 136 -0.93 -0.89 9.75
C THR A 136 -0.44 0.56 9.70
N ALA A 137 -0.69 1.32 10.76
CA ALA A 137 -0.11 2.64 10.97
C ALA A 137 -0.01 2.93 12.48
N TYR A 138 0.64 4.04 12.83
CA TYR A 138 0.70 4.52 14.19
C TYR A 138 0.08 5.92 14.26
N ASN A 139 -0.93 6.09 15.13
CA ASN A 139 -1.53 7.40 15.37
C ASN A 139 -0.75 8.09 16.49
N ILE A 140 -0.03 9.16 16.13
CA ILE A 140 0.85 9.89 17.04
C ILE A 140 0.10 10.74 18.07
N GLU A 141 -1.06 11.28 17.72
CA GLU A 141 -1.88 12.12 18.61
C GLU A 141 -2.47 11.29 19.75
N LEU A 142 -3.03 10.13 19.40
CA LEU A 142 -3.64 9.18 20.33
C LEU A 142 -2.64 8.18 20.90
N ARG A 143 -1.37 8.25 20.47
CA ARG A 143 -0.25 7.36 20.88
C ARG A 143 -0.62 5.88 20.84
N LYS A 144 -1.23 5.43 19.75
CA LYS A 144 -1.73 4.06 19.62
C LYS A 144 -1.55 3.51 18.21
N ASN A 145 -1.45 2.19 18.14
CA ASN A 145 -1.51 1.48 16.88
C ASN A 145 -2.87 1.72 16.22
N HIS A 146 -2.84 1.97 14.92
CA HIS A 146 -4.03 2.08 14.08
C HIS A 146 -3.99 0.99 13.02
N PHE A 147 -5.13 0.31 12.83
CA PHE A 147 -5.28 -0.73 11.82
C PHE A 147 -6.42 -0.33 10.89
N PHE A 148 -6.08 0.02 9.66
CA PHE A 148 -7.04 0.15 8.58
C PHE A 148 -7.50 -1.24 8.21
N ARG A 149 -8.77 -1.53 8.48
CA ARG A 149 -9.37 -2.86 8.33
C ARG A 149 -10.44 -2.77 7.24
N GLN A 150 -10.21 -3.45 6.12
CA GLN A 150 -11.15 -3.49 5.00
C GLN A 150 -12.57 -3.88 5.46
N GLN A 151 -12.70 -4.95 6.25
CA GLN A 151 -14.01 -5.39 6.74
C GLN A 151 -14.72 -4.33 7.60
N LYS A 152 -13.97 -3.55 8.39
CA LYS A 152 -14.57 -2.48 9.21
C LYS A 152 -14.98 -1.28 8.37
N ALA A 153 -14.23 -0.96 7.31
CA ALA A 153 -14.63 0.03 6.33
C ALA A 153 -15.93 -0.40 5.63
N SER A 154 -16.01 -1.63 5.13
CA SER A 154 -17.22 -2.15 4.46
C SER A 154 -18.44 -2.23 5.39
N MET A 155 -18.27 -2.59 6.66
CA MET A 155 -19.40 -2.75 7.61
C MET A 155 -19.92 -1.43 8.20
N HIS A 156 -19.04 -0.44 8.39
CA HIS A 156 -19.39 0.81 9.07
C HIS A 156 -19.44 2.02 8.13
N GLY A 157 -19.26 1.81 6.82
CA GLY A 157 -19.35 2.82 5.78
C GLY A 157 -18.39 3.98 5.99
N GLU A 158 -18.82 5.17 5.58
CA GLU A 158 -17.99 6.39 5.55
C GLU A 158 -17.33 6.76 6.89
N ALA A 159 -17.87 6.32 8.03
CA ALA A 159 -17.30 6.59 9.35
C ALA A 159 -15.99 5.83 9.62
N ARG A 160 -15.73 4.74 8.89
CA ARG A 160 -14.52 3.91 9.03
C ARG A 160 -13.80 3.67 7.71
N ASP A 161 -14.42 4.02 6.61
CA ASP A 161 -13.81 3.97 5.29
C ASP A 161 -13.00 5.23 5.00
N LEU A 162 -12.01 5.09 4.11
CA LEU A 162 -11.09 6.15 3.70
C LEU A 162 -10.56 5.85 2.29
N TYR A 163 -9.96 6.84 1.65
CA TYR A 163 -9.29 6.60 0.38
C TYR A 163 -8.07 5.71 0.56
N LEU A 164 -7.91 4.72 -0.31
CA LEU A 164 -6.84 3.74 -0.24
C LEU A 164 -5.46 4.39 -0.28
N LYS A 165 -5.31 5.45 -1.09
CA LYS A 165 -4.09 6.28 -1.14
C LYS A 165 -3.73 6.89 0.21
N ASP A 166 -4.70 7.31 1.01
CA ASP A 166 -4.45 7.93 2.32
C ASP A 166 -3.98 6.88 3.33
N GLY A 167 -4.58 5.68 3.30
CA GLY A 167 -4.09 4.53 4.07
C GLY A 167 -2.65 4.13 3.69
N CYS A 168 -2.34 4.12 2.40
CA CYS A 168 -1.00 3.87 1.87
C CYS A 168 0.02 4.94 2.28
N LYS A 169 -0.37 6.22 2.30
CA LYS A 169 0.46 7.32 2.83
C LYS A 169 0.72 7.13 4.31
N ALA A 170 -0.32 6.87 5.11
CA ALA A 170 -0.21 6.71 6.55
C ALA A 170 0.66 5.52 6.98
N THR A 171 0.57 4.38 6.28
CA THR A 171 1.42 3.21 6.57
C THR A 171 2.88 3.43 6.16
N SER A 172 3.11 4.28 5.15
CA SER A 172 4.45 4.51 4.56
C SER A 172 5.17 5.72 5.14
N ALA A 173 4.52 6.51 6.01
CA ALA A 173 5.08 7.66 6.69
C ALA A 173 6.11 7.26 7.75
N ALA A 174 7.23 6.69 7.29
CA ALA A 174 8.36 6.35 8.15
C ALA A 174 8.98 7.63 8.71
N LEU A 175 9.12 7.68 10.04
CA LEU A 175 9.80 8.77 10.75
C LEU A 175 11.14 9.06 10.07
N THR A 176 11.42 10.33 9.77
CA THR A 176 12.58 10.89 9.03
C THR A 176 12.55 10.82 7.50
N VAL A 177 11.65 10.03 6.89
CA VAL A 177 11.57 9.84 5.43
C VAL A 177 10.46 10.71 4.83
N PHE A 178 9.22 10.55 5.30
CA PHE A 178 8.07 11.32 4.80
C PHE A 178 7.41 12.14 5.92
N PRO A 179 6.73 13.26 5.60
CA PRO A 179 5.91 13.97 6.56
C PRO A 179 4.81 13.05 7.12
N VAL A 180 4.36 13.37 8.34
CA VAL A 180 3.22 12.70 8.96
C VAL A 180 2.00 12.86 8.04
N ALA A 181 1.36 11.74 7.71
CA ALA A 181 0.15 11.77 6.91
C ALA A 181 -1.03 12.14 7.81
N GLU A 182 -1.66 13.27 7.51
CA GLU A 182 -2.96 13.63 8.05
C GLU A 182 -4.05 13.00 7.16
N ILE A 183 -4.90 12.18 7.77
CA ILE A 183 -5.91 11.40 7.03
C ILE A 183 -7.24 11.43 7.77
N TYR A 184 -8.32 11.33 7.01
CA TYR A 184 -9.69 11.41 7.52
C TYR A 184 -10.53 10.26 6.97
N SER A 185 -11.52 9.82 7.74
CA SER A 185 -12.57 8.97 7.20
C SER A 185 -13.44 9.76 6.22
N LEU A 186 -14.12 9.07 5.30
CA LEU A 186 -14.96 9.72 4.28
C LEU A 186 -16.10 10.55 4.87
N ALA A 187 -16.56 10.24 6.09
CA ALA A 187 -17.58 11.01 6.78
C ALA A 187 -17.20 12.48 7.06
N LYS A 188 -15.91 12.83 6.93
CA LYS A 188 -15.25 14.09 7.32
C LYS A 188 -15.52 14.48 8.80
N PRO A 189 -14.55 15.07 9.51
CA PRO A 189 -14.85 15.64 10.82
C PRO A 189 -15.87 16.78 10.64
N ARG A 190 -16.88 16.82 11.53
CA ARG A 190 -17.71 18.01 11.70
C ARG A 190 -16.90 19.15 12.29
#